data_AF-A0A7C6VA44-F1
#
_entry.id   AF-A0A7C6VA44-F1
#
_cell.length_a   1.000
_cell.length_b   1.000
_cell.length_c   1.000
_cell.angle_alpha   90.00
_cell.angle_beta   90.00
_cell.angle_gamma   90.00
#
_symmetry.space_group_name_H-M   'P 1'
#
loop_
_entity.id
_entity.type
_entity.pdbx_description
1 polymer ?
#
loop_
_entity_poly.entity_id
_entity_poly.type
_entity_poly.pdbx_seq_one_letter_code
_entity_poly.pdbx_strand_id
1 'polypeptide(L)'
;MDRYLIKSIGCFEKKFPFFISRDTIDGYVPMHQHDFVEIEYTVSGNGIEVVNGVSHVLSPGNLTVLFPWDCHDLRANPGDPLCFYKINLDLELFLVNTSPLYRLRKIPFGEVNQPSYVKFGEDKYALILSLFEKLEHEYNSESTYKETLFFIKIAEILIEFDLLREKHAQNRSQSEDNIWKVIEYIHQNYSKDLSINDMQSKFNMSSKSIQEKLLQYTGMTFEQLLIDTRVRNACARLIYHTVPIEQIARETGFSSEDSFYKIFKRIKGISPANYRKKYQVKDNNLFSPEDIDSRIIYYIHLHFSEDITLADVAKEFHYNENYLSDILKAQTGQSFTELLREIRIFHAAKLLLTTDESVTQIGFKVGFKSTETFLRTFRKHFGCSPSSFRNNAKKQPYSHPV
;
A
#
# COMPACT_ATOMS: atom_id res chain seq x y z
N MET A 1 -13.62 -1.43 10.26
CA MET A 1 -13.28 -1.71 8.86
C MET A 1 -12.39 -0.58 8.40
N ASP A 2 -11.08 -0.89 8.32
CA ASP A 2 -10.04 -0.25 7.50
C ASP A 2 -10.05 1.29 7.43
N ARG A 3 -10.02 2.00 8.57
CA ARG A 3 -10.04 3.48 8.55
C ARG A 3 -8.78 4.14 7.98
N TYR A 4 -7.70 3.38 7.79
CA TYR A 4 -6.37 3.90 7.47
C TYR A 4 -5.61 3.06 6.43
N LEU A 5 -6.21 2.00 5.87
CA LEU A 5 -5.54 1.11 4.89
C LEU A 5 -5.90 1.51 3.45
N ILE A 6 -4.91 1.98 2.71
CA ILE A 6 -4.93 2.17 1.26
C ILE A 6 -4.60 0.83 0.61
N LYS A 7 -5.51 0.34 -0.23
CA LYS A 7 -5.35 -0.95 -0.92
C LYS A 7 -4.71 -0.76 -2.29
N SER A 8 -3.93 -1.75 -2.70
CA SER A 8 -3.25 -1.92 -3.99
C SER A 8 -4.23 -1.98 -5.14
N ILE A 9 -5.46 -2.38 -4.83
CA ILE A 9 -6.63 -2.26 -5.70
C ILE A 9 -6.82 -0.76 -6.01
N GLY A 10 -6.24 -0.33 -7.13
CA GLY A 10 -6.27 1.05 -7.61
C GLY A 10 -4.90 1.72 -7.81
N CYS A 11 -3.79 1.13 -7.34
CA CYS A 11 -2.46 1.74 -7.43
C CYS A 11 -1.56 1.20 -8.55
N PHE A 12 -1.87 0.02 -9.12
CA PHE A 12 -1.05 -0.59 -10.17
C PHE A 12 -1.77 -0.59 -11.52
N GLU A 13 -1.24 0.17 -12.47
CA GLU A 13 -1.59 0.06 -13.89
C GLU A 13 -1.16 -1.31 -14.43
N LYS A 14 -2.07 -2.04 -15.10
CA LYS A 14 -1.64 -3.24 -15.82
C LYS A 14 -1.03 -2.90 -17.18
N LYS A 15 0.25 -2.56 -17.10
CA LYS A 15 1.33 -3.15 -17.92
C LYS A 15 2.54 -3.57 -17.07
N PHE A 16 2.70 -3.02 -15.85
CA PHE A 16 3.86 -3.24 -14.98
C PHE A 16 3.45 -3.35 -13.49
N PRO A 17 4.15 -4.13 -12.65
CA PRO A 17 3.81 -4.34 -11.23
C PRO A 17 4.25 -3.16 -10.35
N PHE A 18 4.32 -1.97 -10.95
CA PHE A 18 4.83 -0.76 -10.35
C PHE A 18 4.18 0.49 -10.93
N PHE A 19 4.11 1.54 -10.12
CA PHE A 19 3.61 2.85 -10.50
C PHE A 19 4.64 3.90 -10.07
N ILE A 20 4.94 4.88 -10.92
CA ILE A 20 5.79 6.01 -10.57
C ILE A 20 5.02 7.31 -10.75
N SER A 21 5.13 8.21 -9.78
CA SER A 21 4.60 9.57 -9.88
C SER A 21 5.55 10.58 -9.27
N ARG A 22 5.27 11.85 -9.58
CA ARG A 22 5.82 12.99 -8.87
C ARG A 22 4.70 13.66 -8.11
N ASP A 23 4.81 13.67 -6.79
CA ASP A 23 3.78 14.18 -5.91
C ASP A 23 4.28 15.47 -5.23
N THR A 24 3.35 16.40 -5.00
CA THR A 24 3.59 17.62 -4.23
C THR A 24 2.64 17.66 -3.05
N ILE A 25 3.18 17.95 -1.87
CA ILE A 25 2.44 18.00 -0.62
C ILE A 25 2.67 19.36 0.03
N ASP A 26 1.58 20.11 0.11
CA ASP A 26 1.52 21.43 0.75
C ASP A 26 0.55 21.37 1.94
N GLY A 27 0.96 20.66 3.00
CA GLY A 27 0.13 20.45 4.18
C GLY A 27 0.42 19.13 4.91
N TYR A 28 -0.61 18.56 5.52
CA TYR A 28 -0.54 17.31 6.29
C TYR A 28 -1.24 16.18 5.53
N VAL A 29 -0.55 15.06 5.35
CA VAL A 29 -1.14 13.78 5.00
C VAL A 29 -1.23 12.94 6.27
N PRO A 30 -2.43 12.48 6.65
CA PRO A 30 -2.68 11.80 7.90
C PRO A 30 -2.06 10.41 7.92
N MET A 31 -1.96 9.85 9.13
CA MET A 31 -1.52 8.47 9.35
C MET A 31 -2.31 7.49 8.49
N HIS A 32 -1.60 6.69 7.70
CA HIS A 32 -2.17 5.66 6.84
C HIS A 32 -1.18 4.51 6.60
N GLN A 33 -1.69 3.42 6.03
CA GLN A 33 -0.98 2.19 5.71
C GLN A 33 -1.28 1.81 4.26
N HIS A 34 -0.36 1.09 3.62
CA HIS A 34 -0.54 0.53 2.29
C HIS A 34 -0.41 -1.00 2.33
N ASP A 35 -0.98 -1.71 1.37
CA ASP A 35 -0.72 -3.16 1.19
C ASP A 35 0.37 -3.46 0.15
N PHE A 36 1.04 -2.43 -0.37
CA PHE A 36 2.18 -2.47 -1.29
C PHE A 36 3.44 -1.84 -0.69
N VAL A 37 4.57 -2.01 -1.37
CA VAL A 37 5.83 -1.33 -1.04
C VAL A 37 5.80 0.06 -1.66
N GLU A 38 6.11 1.09 -0.89
CA GLU A 38 6.20 2.48 -1.36
C GLU A 38 7.63 2.99 -1.17
N ILE A 39 8.17 3.67 -2.19
CA ILE A 39 9.50 4.27 -2.17
C ILE A 39 9.34 5.75 -2.49
N GLU A 40 9.74 6.62 -1.57
CA GLU A 40 9.63 8.07 -1.72
C GLU A 40 11.02 8.72 -1.71
N TYR A 41 11.32 9.56 -2.70
CA TYR A 41 12.57 10.31 -2.78
C TYR A 41 12.31 11.82 -2.85
N THR A 42 12.65 12.53 -1.78
CA THR A 42 12.44 13.98 -1.67
C THR A 42 13.44 14.74 -2.53
N VAL A 43 12.93 15.61 -3.41
CA VAL A 43 13.73 16.44 -4.33
C VAL A 43 13.68 17.92 -4.01
N SER A 44 12.61 18.41 -3.38
CA SER A 44 12.50 19.79 -2.89
C SER A 44 11.56 19.88 -1.69
N GLY A 45 11.63 21.02 -0.99
CA GLY A 45 10.81 21.28 0.20
C GLY A 45 11.39 20.67 1.48
N ASN A 46 10.81 21.05 2.61
CA ASN A 46 11.16 20.51 3.92
C ASN A 46 9.91 20.11 4.69
N GLY A 47 10.04 19.10 5.52
CA GLY A 47 8.93 18.61 6.32
C GLY A 47 9.34 17.52 7.30
N ILE A 48 8.34 16.81 7.79
CA ILE A 48 8.50 15.73 8.75
C ILE A 48 7.67 14.55 8.26
N GLU A 49 8.23 13.36 8.34
CA GLU A 49 7.51 12.09 8.19
C GLU A 49 7.60 11.30 9.49
N VAL A 50 6.48 10.75 9.94
CA VAL A 50 6.43 9.87 11.11
C VAL A 50 6.11 8.47 10.63
N VAL A 51 7.10 7.58 10.61
CA VAL A 51 6.92 6.17 10.25
C VAL A 51 6.92 5.35 11.52
N ASN A 52 5.85 4.59 11.77
CA ASN A 52 5.76 3.70 12.92
C ASN A 52 6.05 4.42 14.26
N GLY A 53 5.60 5.67 14.38
CA GLY A 53 5.81 6.52 15.56
C GLY A 53 7.22 7.13 15.68
N VAL A 54 8.12 6.87 14.73
CA VAL A 54 9.45 7.47 14.67
C VAL A 54 9.43 8.63 13.69
N SER A 55 9.61 9.83 14.22
CA SER A 55 9.68 11.07 13.43
C SER A 55 11.05 11.24 12.79
N HIS A 56 11.07 11.69 11.54
CA HIS A 56 12.28 12.09 10.85
C HIS A 56 12.05 13.26 9.90
N VAL A 57 13.12 14.03 9.66
CA VAL A 57 13.08 15.22 8.82
C VAL A 57 13.18 14.83 7.35
N LEU A 58 12.24 15.31 6.55
CA LEU A 58 12.26 15.24 5.10
C LEU A 58 12.89 16.51 4.52
N SER A 59 13.84 16.33 3.62
CA SER A 59 14.50 17.38 2.83
C SER A 59 15.19 16.72 1.62
N PRO A 60 15.69 17.49 0.62
CA PRO A 60 16.25 16.90 -0.59
C PRO A 60 17.31 15.83 -0.33
N GLY A 61 17.14 14.64 -0.92
CA GLY A 61 18.03 13.49 -0.72
C GLY A 61 17.57 12.48 0.31
N ASN A 62 16.47 12.74 1.02
CA ASN A 62 15.79 11.72 1.82
C ASN A 62 15.16 10.66 0.90
N LEU A 63 15.44 9.39 1.19
CA LEU A 63 14.76 8.24 0.59
C LEU A 63 14.07 7.46 1.71
N THR A 64 12.75 7.29 1.61
CA THR A 64 11.94 6.44 2.50
C THR A 64 11.48 5.21 1.72
N VAL A 65 11.55 4.03 2.33
CA VAL A 65 11.03 2.76 1.81
C VAL A 65 10.09 2.18 2.86
N LEU A 66 8.80 2.12 2.51
CA LEU A 66 7.71 1.66 3.36
C LEU A 66 7.22 0.30 2.86
N PHE A 67 7.03 -0.63 3.78
CA PHE A 67 6.49 -1.95 3.50
C PHE A 67 5.03 -2.05 3.93
N PRO A 68 4.29 -3.11 3.52
CA PRO A 68 2.86 -3.24 3.82
C PRO A 68 2.46 -3.29 5.30
N TRP A 69 3.42 -3.31 6.22
CA TRP A 69 3.21 -3.25 7.66
C TRP A 69 3.53 -1.89 8.27
N ASP A 70 4.14 -0.99 7.51
CA ASP A 70 4.48 0.36 7.97
C ASP A 70 3.26 1.26 7.87
N CYS A 71 3.00 2.02 8.94
CA CYS A 71 2.10 3.15 8.89
C CYS A 71 2.90 4.44 8.96
N HIS A 72 2.50 5.43 8.17
CA HIS A 72 3.16 6.72 8.16
C HIS A 72 2.19 7.90 8.03
N ASP A 73 2.64 9.05 8.52
CA ASP A 73 2.06 10.35 8.21
C ASP A 73 3.18 11.31 7.78
N LEU A 74 2.81 12.38 7.08
CA LEU A 74 3.80 13.33 6.60
C LEU A 74 3.23 14.74 6.58
N ARG A 75 4.12 15.71 6.81
CA ARG A 75 3.77 17.11 6.93
C ARG A 75 4.83 17.98 6.28
N ALA A 76 4.42 18.80 5.31
CA ALA A 76 5.26 19.86 4.78
C ALA A 76 5.34 21.04 5.75
N ASN A 77 6.46 21.75 5.74
CA ASN A 77 6.62 22.99 6.46
C ASN A 77 5.74 24.09 5.83
N PRO A 78 5.16 25.01 6.62
CA PRO A 78 4.33 26.08 6.09
C PRO A 78 5.07 26.92 5.04
N GLY A 79 4.51 27.00 3.82
CA GLY A 79 5.09 27.76 2.71
C GLY A 79 6.29 27.10 2.02
N ASP A 80 6.58 25.84 2.35
CA ASP A 80 7.71 25.08 1.78
C ASP A 80 7.27 23.64 1.42
N PRO A 81 6.49 23.49 0.34
CA PRO A 81 5.85 22.23 -0.03
C PRO A 81 6.87 21.15 -0.38
N LEU A 82 6.65 19.94 0.13
CA LEU A 82 7.43 18.76 -0.22
C LEU A 82 7.14 18.33 -1.65
N CYS A 83 8.19 18.09 -2.44
CA CYS A 83 8.07 17.42 -3.73
C CYS A 83 8.96 16.20 -3.75
N PHE A 84 8.42 15.08 -4.22
CA PHE A 84 9.14 13.81 -4.25
C PHE A 84 8.73 12.96 -5.44
N TYR A 85 9.65 12.09 -5.85
CA TYR A 85 9.29 10.92 -6.64
C TYR A 85 8.71 9.86 -5.72
N LYS A 86 7.67 9.17 -6.19
CA LYS A 86 7.06 8.06 -5.49
C LYS A 86 7.00 6.85 -6.41
N ILE A 87 7.37 5.68 -5.89
CA ILE A 87 7.25 4.41 -6.59
C ILE A 87 6.49 3.43 -5.71
N ASN A 88 5.40 2.89 -6.24
CA ASN A 88 4.66 1.80 -5.62
C ASN A 88 5.08 0.49 -6.29
N LEU A 89 5.32 -0.56 -5.52
CA LEU A 89 5.73 -1.89 -5.98
C LEU A 89 4.92 -2.96 -5.27
N ASP A 90 4.52 -4.01 -5.97
CA ASP A 90 3.92 -5.18 -5.31
C ASP A 90 4.98 -5.87 -4.41
N LEU A 91 4.65 -6.14 -3.14
CA LEU A 91 5.52 -6.86 -2.20
C LEU A 91 5.94 -8.23 -2.75
N GLU A 92 5.10 -8.83 -3.60
CA GLU A 92 5.35 -10.14 -4.17
C GLU A 92 6.59 -10.20 -5.07
N LEU A 93 7.04 -9.05 -5.58
CA LEU A 93 8.31 -8.97 -6.31
C LEU A 93 9.50 -9.40 -5.45
N PHE A 94 9.41 -9.36 -4.13
CA PHE A 94 10.46 -9.84 -3.22
C PHE A 94 10.29 -11.31 -2.83
N LEU A 95 9.14 -11.92 -3.09
CA LEU A 95 8.79 -13.27 -2.64
C LEU A 95 8.93 -14.32 -3.75
N VAL A 96 8.77 -13.92 -5.00
CA VAL A 96 8.81 -14.81 -6.17
C VAL A 96 10.25 -14.99 -6.67
N ASN A 97 10.78 -16.22 -6.67
CA ASN A 97 12.18 -16.51 -7.02
C ASN A 97 12.60 -16.18 -8.46
N THR A 98 11.66 -16.02 -9.38
CA THR A 98 11.91 -15.57 -10.75
C THR A 98 11.99 -14.04 -10.88
N SER A 99 11.56 -13.29 -9.87
CA SER A 99 11.67 -11.84 -9.84
C SER A 99 13.12 -11.40 -9.64
N PRO A 100 13.60 -10.36 -10.37
CA PRO A 100 14.90 -9.74 -10.11
C PRO A 100 15.09 -9.26 -8.66
N LEU A 101 14.00 -8.86 -7.98
CA LEU A 101 14.06 -8.34 -6.61
C LEU A 101 14.11 -9.44 -5.53
N TYR A 102 13.92 -10.72 -5.88
CA TYR A 102 13.96 -11.83 -4.91
C TYR A 102 15.30 -11.94 -4.16
N ARG A 103 16.40 -11.59 -4.82
CA ARG A 103 17.73 -11.59 -4.18
C ARG A 103 17.87 -10.48 -3.13
N LEU A 104 17.03 -9.45 -3.22
CA LEU A 104 16.96 -8.32 -2.30
C LEU A 104 15.92 -8.51 -1.19
N ARG A 105 15.31 -9.69 -1.05
CA ARG A 105 14.28 -9.97 -0.03
C ARG A 105 14.73 -9.79 1.42
N LYS A 106 16.04 -9.69 1.68
CA LYS A 106 16.56 -9.31 2.99
C LYS A 106 16.25 -7.85 3.34
N ILE A 107 16.00 -6.98 2.37
CA ILE A 107 15.65 -5.58 2.63
C ILE A 107 14.31 -5.49 3.39
N PRO A 108 13.21 -6.12 2.90
CA PRO A 108 11.96 -6.23 3.65
C PRO A 108 11.97 -7.24 4.81
N PHE A 109 12.68 -8.37 4.67
CA PHE A 109 12.54 -9.53 5.58
C PHE A 109 13.83 -9.85 6.35
N GLY A 110 14.71 -8.88 6.50
CA GLY A 110 16.00 -8.99 7.18
C GLY A 110 15.90 -8.72 8.68
N GLU A 111 16.91 -8.05 9.24
CA GLU A 111 16.98 -7.81 10.67
C GLU A 111 15.91 -6.82 11.15
N VAL A 112 15.21 -7.22 12.21
CA VAL A 112 14.30 -6.36 12.98
C VAL A 112 15.11 -5.19 13.55
N ASN A 113 14.69 -3.95 13.27
CA ASN A 113 15.24 -2.65 13.72
C ASN A 113 16.04 -1.81 12.69
N GLN A 114 15.98 -2.09 11.39
CA GLN A 114 16.56 -1.16 10.41
C GLN A 114 15.60 0.01 10.11
N PRO A 115 16.10 1.25 9.94
CA PRO A 115 15.22 2.39 9.66
C PRO A 115 14.58 2.29 8.27
N SER A 116 13.33 2.72 8.15
CA SER A 116 12.61 2.80 6.87
C SER A 116 13.08 3.97 5.98
N TYR A 117 14.10 4.72 6.38
CA TYR A 117 14.58 5.90 5.66
C TYR A 117 16.09 6.10 5.76
N VAL A 118 16.66 6.78 4.77
CA VAL A 118 18.04 7.25 4.73
C VAL A 118 18.13 8.66 4.15
N LYS A 119 19.27 9.32 4.35
CA LYS A 119 19.61 10.63 3.78
C LYS A 119 20.87 10.48 2.94
N PHE A 120 20.74 10.52 1.62
CA PHE A 120 21.91 10.52 0.74
C PHE A 120 22.64 11.86 0.82
N GLY A 121 23.97 11.79 0.91
CA GLY A 121 24.85 12.95 0.81
C GLY A 121 24.99 13.46 -0.62
N GLU A 122 25.72 14.56 -0.79
CA GLU A 122 25.98 15.17 -2.10
C GLU A 122 26.63 14.19 -3.11
N ASP A 123 27.42 13.25 -2.61
CA ASP A 123 28.12 12.22 -3.39
C ASP A 123 27.17 11.26 -4.12
N LYS A 124 25.99 11.00 -3.55
CA LYS A 124 25.00 10.06 -4.09
C LYS A 124 23.70 10.74 -4.52
N TYR A 125 23.42 11.97 -4.09
CA TYR A 125 22.19 12.71 -4.44
C TYR A 125 21.94 12.73 -5.95
N ALA A 126 22.92 13.20 -6.74
CA ALA A 126 22.77 13.31 -8.19
C ALA A 126 22.58 11.95 -8.87
N LEU A 127 23.26 10.90 -8.37
CA LEU A 127 23.10 9.55 -8.87
C LEU A 127 21.66 9.06 -8.67
N ILE A 128 21.16 9.08 -7.42
CA ILE A 128 19.84 8.58 -7.07
C ILE A 128 18.75 9.39 -7.79
N LEU A 129 18.86 10.73 -7.83
CA LEU A 129 17.95 11.57 -8.60
C LEU A 129 17.89 11.16 -10.07
N SER A 130 19.06 10.92 -10.70
CA SER A 130 19.10 10.48 -12.10
C SER A 130 18.45 9.11 -12.31
N LEU A 131 18.48 8.21 -11.31
CA LEU A 131 17.82 6.91 -11.40
C LEU A 131 16.29 7.08 -11.40
N PHE A 132 15.74 7.95 -10.54
CA PHE A 132 14.31 8.28 -10.53
C PHE A 132 13.85 8.96 -11.83
N GLU A 133 14.60 9.93 -12.33
CA GLU A 133 14.31 10.58 -13.62
C GLU A 133 14.29 9.58 -14.77
N LYS A 134 15.27 8.66 -14.80
CA LYS A 134 15.29 7.60 -15.81
C LYS A 134 14.14 6.63 -15.61
N LEU A 135 13.79 6.24 -14.38
CA LEU A 135 12.64 5.39 -14.09
C LEU A 135 11.34 6.01 -14.61
N GLU A 136 11.13 7.30 -14.39
CA GLU A 136 9.98 8.06 -14.91
C GLU A 136 9.98 8.05 -16.45
N HIS A 137 11.13 8.21 -17.09
CA HIS A 137 11.25 8.10 -18.53
C HIS A 137 10.93 6.69 -19.06
N GLU A 138 11.50 5.64 -18.45
CA GLU A 138 11.25 4.24 -18.85
C GLU A 138 9.76 3.90 -18.72
N TYR A 139 9.12 4.35 -17.63
CA TYR A 139 7.69 4.12 -17.35
C TYR A 139 6.81 4.66 -18.48
N ASN A 140 7.11 5.89 -18.92
CA ASN A 140 6.38 6.57 -20.00
C ASN A 140 6.80 6.12 -21.41
N SER A 141 7.84 5.31 -21.54
CA SER A 141 8.33 4.83 -22.85
C SER A 141 7.53 3.63 -23.37
N GLU A 142 7.62 3.38 -24.69
CA GLU A 142 7.11 2.17 -25.34
C GLU A 142 8.22 1.12 -25.60
N SER A 143 9.39 1.27 -24.98
CA SER A 143 10.53 0.37 -25.16
C SER A 143 10.19 -1.08 -24.81
N THR A 144 10.68 -2.04 -25.59
CA THR A 144 10.57 -3.48 -25.30
C THR A 144 11.37 -3.91 -24.06
N TYR A 145 12.37 -3.11 -23.65
CA TYR A 145 13.26 -3.43 -22.52
C TYR A 145 12.94 -2.65 -21.24
N LYS A 146 11.89 -1.83 -21.23
CA LYS A 146 11.61 -0.94 -20.10
C LYS A 146 11.44 -1.67 -18.77
N GLU A 147 10.89 -2.89 -18.77
CA GLU A 147 10.77 -3.73 -17.57
C GLU A 147 12.12 -4.05 -16.95
N THR A 148 13.01 -4.62 -17.77
CA THR A 148 14.35 -5.01 -17.36
C THR A 148 15.10 -3.79 -16.85
N LEU A 149 15.01 -2.68 -17.59
CA LEU A 149 15.65 -1.42 -17.24
C LEU A 149 15.06 -0.79 -15.97
N PHE A 150 13.76 -0.97 -15.70
CA PHE A 150 13.12 -0.55 -14.46
C PHE A 150 13.65 -1.37 -13.28
N PHE A 151 13.63 -2.70 -13.37
CA PHE A 151 14.11 -3.56 -12.29
C PHE A 151 15.57 -3.36 -11.95
N ILE A 152 16.43 -3.13 -12.95
CA ILE A 152 17.84 -2.80 -12.72
C ILE A 152 17.97 -1.53 -11.88
N LYS A 153 17.26 -0.46 -12.26
CA LYS A 153 17.33 0.83 -11.56
C LYS A 153 16.72 0.76 -10.16
N ILE A 154 15.60 0.06 -9.98
CA ILE A 154 15.02 -0.18 -8.65
C ILE A 154 15.97 -1.00 -7.77
N ALA A 155 16.55 -2.07 -8.31
CA ALA A 155 17.52 -2.87 -7.57
C ALA A 155 18.72 -2.02 -7.15
N GLU A 156 19.22 -1.14 -8.02
CA GLU A 156 20.29 -0.20 -7.70
C GLU A 156 19.91 0.76 -6.57
N ILE A 157 18.73 1.41 -6.64
CA ILE A 157 18.21 2.28 -5.57
C ILE A 157 18.11 1.53 -4.25
N LEU A 158 17.52 0.32 -4.25
CA LEU A 158 17.32 -0.49 -3.06
C LEU A 158 18.64 -0.97 -2.45
N ILE A 159 19.65 -1.29 -3.26
CA ILE A 159 20.98 -1.66 -2.80
C ILE A 159 21.68 -0.45 -2.14
N GLU A 160 21.64 0.72 -2.79
CA GLU A 160 22.23 1.95 -2.23
C GLU A 160 21.54 2.36 -0.92
N PHE A 161 20.21 2.20 -0.86
CA PHE A 161 19.43 2.36 0.36
C PHE A 161 19.92 1.43 1.47
N ASP A 162 20.00 0.12 1.20
CA ASP A 162 20.33 -0.87 2.21
C ASP A 162 21.76 -0.72 2.74
N LEU A 163 22.73 -0.44 1.86
CA LEU A 163 24.12 -0.17 2.23
C LEU A 163 24.24 1.03 3.18
N LEU A 164 23.53 2.12 2.91
CA LEU A 164 23.55 3.30 3.76
C LEU A 164 22.80 3.05 5.08
N ARG A 165 21.69 2.32 5.01
CA ARG A 165 20.86 1.90 6.15
C ARG A 165 21.66 1.06 7.14
N GLU A 166 22.42 0.07 6.67
CA GLU A 166 23.27 -0.78 7.51
C GLU A 166 24.34 0.02 8.27
N LYS A 167 24.98 0.99 7.59
CA LYS A 167 25.97 1.89 8.21
C LYS A 167 25.37 2.73 9.35
N HIS A 168 24.10 3.11 9.23
CA HIS A 168 23.40 3.97 10.21
C HIS A 168 22.76 3.16 11.35
N ALA A 169 22.37 1.91 11.11
CA ALA A 169 21.74 1.03 12.10
C ALA A 169 22.66 0.70 13.29
N GLN A 170 23.98 0.69 13.08
CA GLN A 170 24.97 0.41 14.13
C GLN A 170 24.99 1.43 15.29
N ASN A 171 24.28 2.56 15.16
CA ASN A 171 24.33 3.68 16.12
C ASN A 171 23.02 3.95 16.87
N ARG A 172 21.98 3.12 16.75
CA ARG A 172 20.68 3.36 17.44
C ARG A 172 20.51 2.56 18.73
N SER A 173 19.98 3.21 19.77
CA SER A 173 19.44 2.53 20.95
C SER A 173 18.03 1.99 20.65
N GLN A 174 17.73 0.79 21.16
CA GLN A 174 16.42 0.17 21.05
C GLN A 174 15.40 0.91 21.94
N SER A 175 14.27 1.35 21.36
CA SER A 175 13.08 1.62 22.16
C SER A 175 12.37 0.31 22.50
N GLU A 176 12.02 0.12 23.77
CA GLU A 176 11.60 -1.17 24.34
C GLU A 176 10.13 -1.53 24.11
N ASP A 177 9.26 -0.57 23.80
CA ASP A 177 7.82 -0.81 23.64
C ASP A 177 7.32 -0.32 22.28
N ASN A 178 7.34 -1.19 21.28
CA ASN A 178 6.88 -0.83 19.95
C ASN A 178 5.97 -1.90 19.33
N ILE A 179 4.67 -1.57 19.20
CA ILE A 179 3.66 -2.41 18.53
C ILE A 179 4.08 -2.76 17.09
N TRP A 180 4.82 -1.88 16.42
CA TRP A 180 5.30 -2.11 15.06
C TRP A 180 6.28 -3.28 14.98
N LYS A 181 7.08 -3.53 16.03
CA LYS A 181 7.93 -4.74 16.12
C LYS A 181 7.10 -6.02 16.23
N VAL A 182 5.92 -5.95 16.87
CA VAL A 182 4.97 -7.06 16.92
C VAL A 182 4.40 -7.33 15.53
N ILE A 183 3.95 -6.28 14.82
CA ILE A 183 3.40 -6.39 13.47
C ILE A 183 4.47 -6.94 12.51
N GLU A 184 5.66 -6.36 12.50
CA GLU A 184 6.82 -6.81 11.71
C GLU A 184 7.11 -8.29 11.99
N TYR A 185 7.14 -8.70 13.26
CA TYR A 185 7.40 -10.09 13.62
C TYR A 185 6.32 -11.04 13.13
N ILE A 186 5.04 -10.66 13.20
CA ILE A 186 3.93 -11.43 12.59
C ILE A 186 4.17 -11.58 11.09
N HIS A 187 4.55 -10.52 10.38
CA HIS A 187 4.84 -10.56 8.95
C HIS A 187 6.07 -11.40 8.59
N GLN A 188 7.10 -11.45 9.43
CA GLN A 188 8.30 -12.27 9.19
C GLN A 188 8.11 -13.75 9.59
N ASN A 189 7.14 -14.03 10.47
CA ASN A 189 6.98 -15.36 11.08
C ASN A 189 5.58 -15.95 10.86
N TYR A 190 4.78 -15.43 9.94
CA TYR A 190 3.38 -15.82 9.74
C TYR A 190 3.18 -17.32 9.50
N SER A 191 4.17 -18.00 8.93
CA SER A 191 4.10 -19.44 8.62
C SER A 191 4.24 -20.33 9.86
N LYS A 192 4.70 -19.78 11.00
CA LYS A 192 4.82 -20.50 12.27
C LYS A 192 3.50 -20.50 13.00
N ASP A 193 3.34 -21.44 13.94
CA ASP A 193 2.25 -21.41 14.90
C ASP A 193 2.51 -20.29 15.91
N LEU A 194 1.84 -19.15 15.73
CA LEU A 194 1.99 -17.95 16.55
C LEU A 194 0.72 -17.71 17.34
N SER A 195 0.89 -17.42 18.63
CA SER A 195 -0.16 -16.97 19.53
C SER A 195 0.15 -15.58 20.07
N ILE A 196 -0.88 -14.91 20.60
CA ILE A 196 -0.69 -13.63 21.27
C ILE A 196 0.21 -13.75 22.53
N ASN A 197 0.25 -14.93 23.16
CA ASN A 197 1.11 -15.21 24.32
C ASN A 197 2.59 -15.29 23.92
N ASP A 198 2.89 -15.75 22.70
CA ASP A 198 4.25 -15.71 22.15
C ASP A 198 4.71 -14.26 21.95
N MET A 199 3.78 -13.38 21.53
CA MET A 199 4.08 -11.95 21.40
C MET A 199 4.33 -11.31 22.76
N GLN A 200 3.55 -11.67 23.79
CA GLN A 200 3.79 -11.18 25.16
C GLN A 200 5.20 -11.50 25.64
N SER A 201 5.57 -12.78 25.52
CA SER A 201 6.85 -13.30 25.98
C SER A 201 8.03 -12.68 25.23
N LYS A 202 7.81 -12.26 23.98
CA LYS A 202 8.85 -11.68 23.11
C LYS A 202 9.00 -10.17 23.24
N PHE A 203 7.91 -9.44 23.46
CA PHE A 203 7.88 -7.97 23.32
C PHE A 203 7.62 -7.22 24.63
N ASN A 204 7.63 -7.89 25.79
CA ASN A 204 7.37 -7.28 27.11
C ASN A 204 6.04 -6.50 27.18
N MET A 205 5.08 -6.82 26.30
CA MET A 205 3.76 -6.19 26.24
C MET A 205 2.68 -7.18 26.70
N SER A 206 1.67 -6.72 27.44
CA SER A 206 0.53 -7.57 27.78
C SER A 206 -0.34 -7.88 26.55
N SER A 207 -1.02 -9.03 26.51
CA SER A 207 -1.92 -9.39 25.40
C SER A 207 -2.99 -8.34 25.19
N LYS A 208 -3.50 -7.76 26.28
CA LYS A 208 -4.49 -6.69 26.21
C LYS A 208 -3.91 -5.46 25.49
N SER A 209 -2.69 -5.04 25.86
CA SER A 209 -2.00 -3.91 25.22
C SER A 209 -1.72 -4.19 23.74
N ILE A 210 -1.23 -5.39 23.41
CA ILE A 210 -0.98 -5.80 22.02
C ILE A 210 -2.29 -5.74 21.22
N GLN A 211 -3.35 -6.35 21.74
CA GLN A 211 -4.66 -6.43 21.09
C GLN A 211 -5.28 -5.04 20.86
N GLU A 212 -5.25 -4.17 21.87
CA GLU A 212 -5.77 -2.80 21.79
C GLU A 212 -4.99 -1.98 20.75
N LYS A 213 -3.65 -2.05 20.78
CA LYS A 213 -2.81 -1.33 19.81
C LYS A 213 -2.96 -1.90 18.39
N LEU A 214 -3.02 -3.21 18.19
CA LEU A 214 -3.28 -3.80 16.86
C LEU A 214 -4.62 -3.32 16.30
N LEU A 215 -5.69 -3.35 17.11
CA LEU A 215 -6.99 -2.84 16.70
C LEU A 215 -6.97 -1.35 16.41
N GLN A 216 -6.25 -0.57 17.21
CA GLN A 216 -6.11 0.87 17.03
C GLN A 216 -5.42 1.23 15.70
N TYR A 217 -4.31 0.54 15.39
CA TYR A 217 -3.44 0.91 14.27
C TYR A 217 -3.77 0.18 12.97
N THR A 218 -4.14 -1.10 13.03
CA THR A 218 -4.44 -1.92 11.84
C THR A 218 -5.94 -2.16 11.64
N GLY A 219 -6.75 -1.96 12.69
CA GLY A 219 -8.17 -2.33 12.68
C GLY A 219 -8.44 -3.83 12.84
N MET A 220 -7.39 -4.65 13.05
CA MET A 220 -7.46 -6.10 13.13
C MET A 220 -7.01 -6.61 14.52
N THR A 221 -7.59 -7.74 14.95
CA THR A 221 -7.03 -8.52 16.08
C THR A 221 -5.72 -9.18 15.68
N PHE A 222 -4.97 -9.70 16.65
CA PHE A 222 -3.78 -10.52 16.39
C PHE A 222 -4.08 -11.68 15.41
N GLU A 223 -5.15 -12.42 15.68
CA GLU A 223 -5.56 -13.58 14.86
C GLU A 223 -5.99 -13.15 13.46
N GLN A 224 -6.71 -12.04 13.35
CA GLN A 224 -7.14 -11.49 12.07
C GLN A 224 -5.95 -11.04 11.23
N LEU A 225 -5.01 -10.31 11.82
CA LEU A 225 -3.79 -9.86 11.15
C LEU A 225 -2.93 -11.04 10.69
N LEU A 226 -2.74 -12.04 11.55
CA LEU A 226 -2.01 -13.25 11.19
C LEU A 226 -2.68 -13.98 10.02
N ILE A 227 -3.99 -14.22 10.09
CA ILE A 227 -4.75 -14.88 9.02
C ILE A 227 -4.67 -14.09 7.72
N ASP A 228 -4.84 -12.78 7.77
CA ASP A 228 -4.80 -11.91 6.61
C ASP A 228 -3.41 -11.94 5.94
N THR A 229 -2.33 -11.86 6.72
CA THR A 229 -0.95 -12.01 6.22
C THR A 229 -0.73 -13.37 5.57
N ARG A 230 -1.22 -14.47 6.18
CA ARG A 230 -1.12 -15.82 5.59
C ARG A 230 -1.87 -15.92 4.26
N VAL A 231 -3.08 -15.38 4.18
CA VAL A 231 -3.89 -15.39 2.96
C VAL A 231 -3.27 -14.51 1.86
N ARG A 232 -2.71 -13.34 2.20
CA ARG A 232 -2.00 -12.49 1.24
C ARG A 232 -0.84 -13.25 0.59
N ASN A 233 0.05 -13.83 1.40
CA ASN A 233 1.17 -14.64 0.90
C ASN A 233 0.70 -15.88 0.11
N ALA A 234 -0.43 -16.49 0.49
CA ALA A 234 -1.00 -17.60 -0.26
C ALA A 234 -1.51 -17.16 -1.64
N CYS A 235 -2.13 -15.99 -1.76
CA CYS A 235 -2.64 -15.46 -3.04
C CYS A 235 -1.53 -15.37 -4.07
N ALA A 236 -0.37 -14.87 -3.68
CA ALA A 236 0.71 -14.72 -4.62
C ALA A 236 1.36 -16.03 -5.03
N ARG A 237 1.50 -16.98 -4.09
CA ARG A 237 1.93 -18.34 -4.43
C ARG A 237 0.95 -19.02 -5.38
N LEU A 238 -0.35 -18.70 -5.29
CA LEU A 238 -1.36 -19.21 -6.24
C LEU A 238 -1.25 -18.56 -7.63
N ILE A 239 -0.81 -17.30 -7.71
CA ILE A 239 -0.66 -16.56 -8.97
C ILE A 239 0.63 -16.94 -9.70
N TYR A 240 1.76 -16.97 -8.98
CA TYR A 240 3.10 -17.01 -9.57
C TYR A 240 3.77 -18.37 -9.52
N HIS A 241 3.20 -19.34 -8.78
CA HIS A 241 3.80 -20.66 -8.63
C HIS A 241 2.81 -21.78 -8.98
N THR A 242 3.37 -22.86 -9.53
CA THR A 242 2.64 -24.09 -9.86
C THR A 242 2.65 -25.10 -8.70
N VAL A 243 3.22 -24.74 -7.55
CA VAL A 243 3.29 -25.60 -6.35
C VAL A 243 1.89 -26.07 -5.93
N PRO A 244 1.71 -27.31 -5.41
CA PRO A 244 0.40 -27.80 -4.98
C PRO A 244 -0.27 -26.89 -3.94
N ILE A 245 -1.60 -26.78 -3.99
CA ILE A 245 -2.36 -25.91 -3.07
C ILE A 245 -2.20 -26.38 -1.61
N GLU A 246 -2.17 -27.69 -1.40
CA GLU A 246 -1.86 -28.31 -0.10
C GLU A 246 -0.51 -27.81 0.47
N GLN A 247 0.52 -27.75 -0.39
CA GLN A 247 1.83 -27.24 -0.01
C GLN A 247 1.77 -25.75 0.32
N ILE A 248 1.01 -24.93 -0.42
CA ILE A 248 0.80 -23.52 -0.09
C ILE A 248 0.14 -23.38 1.28
N ALA A 249 -0.92 -24.16 1.56
CA ALA A 249 -1.60 -24.12 2.84
C ALA A 249 -0.63 -24.38 4.00
N ARG A 250 0.19 -25.44 3.88
CA ARG A 250 1.21 -25.81 4.86
C ARG A 250 2.29 -24.73 5.02
N GLU A 251 2.86 -24.24 3.92
CA GLU A 251 3.97 -23.27 3.94
C GLU A 251 3.52 -21.86 4.35
N THR A 252 2.23 -21.56 4.23
CA THR A 252 1.63 -20.33 4.76
C THR A 252 1.14 -20.46 6.19
N GLY A 253 1.35 -21.60 6.85
CA GLY A 253 1.11 -21.77 8.28
C GLY A 253 -0.33 -22.17 8.65
N PHE A 254 -1.15 -22.66 7.72
CA PHE A 254 -2.44 -23.24 8.07
C PHE A 254 -2.27 -24.65 8.63
N SER A 255 -3.03 -24.97 9.68
CA SER A 255 -2.97 -26.28 10.36
C SER A 255 -3.58 -27.41 9.53
N SER A 256 -4.45 -27.10 8.57
CA SER A 256 -5.00 -28.06 7.60
C SER A 256 -5.40 -27.40 6.30
N GLU A 257 -5.39 -28.17 5.21
CA GLU A 257 -5.91 -27.72 3.91
C GLU A 257 -7.38 -27.32 3.99
N ASP A 258 -8.21 -28.04 4.73
CA ASP A 258 -9.62 -27.70 4.94
C ASP A 258 -9.81 -26.32 5.60
N SER A 259 -8.99 -26.01 6.62
CA SER A 259 -9.04 -24.71 7.28
C SER A 259 -8.61 -23.59 6.32
N PHE A 260 -7.57 -23.84 5.52
CA PHE A 260 -7.11 -22.92 4.49
C PHE A 260 -8.20 -22.65 3.46
N TYR A 261 -8.81 -23.68 2.87
CA TYR A 261 -9.87 -23.51 1.86
C TYR A 261 -11.06 -22.72 2.40
N LYS A 262 -11.51 -23.02 3.63
CA LYS A 262 -12.64 -22.31 4.26
C LYS A 262 -12.31 -20.84 4.50
N ILE A 263 -11.15 -20.56 5.10
CA ILE A 263 -10.71 -19.21 5.44
C ILE A 263 -10.42 -18.39 4.17
N PHE A 264 -9.71 -18.97 3.21
CA PHE A 264 -9.40 -18.34 1.94
C PHE A 264 -10.68 -17.99 1.18
N LYS A 265 -11.62 -18.94 1.05
CA LYS A 265 -12.91 -18.69 0.38
C LYS A 265 -13.73 -17.62 1.11
N ARG A 266 -13.69 -17.60 2.44
CA ARG A 266 -14.37 -16.56 3.24
C ARG A 266 -13.78 -15.17 2.98
N ILE A 267 -12.46 -15.04 2.85
CA ILE A 267 -11.77 -13.75 2.66
C ILE A 267 -11.79 -13.29 1.21
N LYS A 268 -11.58 -14.20 0.25
CA LYS A 268 -11.42 -13.89 -1.18
C LYS A 268 -12.67 -14.17 -2.02
N GLY A 269 -13.74 -14.69 -1.42
CA GLY A 269 -15.00 -15.02 -2.10
C GLY A 269 -14.96 -16.27 -2.99
N ILE A 270 -13.77 -16.72 -3.41
CA ILE A 270 -13.56 -17.90 -4.26
C ILE A 270 -12.55 -18.88 -3.64
N SER A 271 -12.61 -20.16 -4.03
CA SER A 271 -11.67 -21.17 -3.54
C SER A 271 -10.23 -20.90 -4.03
N PRO A 272 -9.19 -21.35 -3.31
CA PRO A 272 -7.80 -21.28 -3.77
C PRO A 272 -7.58 -21.85 -5.18
N ALA A 273 -8.24 -22.97 -5.50
CA ALA A 273 -8.16 -23.59 -6.82
C ALA A 273 -8.75 -22.71 -7.93
N ASN A 274 -9.92 -22.10 -7.67
CA ASN A 274 -10.53 -21.16 -8.62
C ASN A 274 -9.72 -19.86 -8.71
N TYR A 275 -9.15 -19.40 -7.60
CA TYR A 275 -8.27 -18.24 -7.56
C TYR A 275 -7.03 -18.46 -8.43
N ARG A 276 -6.33 -19.59 -8.26
CA ARG A 276 -5.22 -19.98 -9.14
C ARG A 276 -5.67 -20.06 -10.59
N LYS A 277 -6.74 -20.79 -10.88
CA LYS A 277 -7.23 -20.93 -12.27
C LYS A 277 -7.53 -19.58 -12.92
N LYS A 278 -8.04 -18.61 -12.14
CA LYS A 278 -8.40 -17.27 -12.62
C LYS A 278 -7.17 -16.39 -12.84
N TYR A 279 -6.21 -16.39 -11.92
CA TYR A 279 -5.14 -15.39 -11.88
C TYR A 279 -3.73 -15.95 -12.17
N GLN A 280 -3.56 -17.26 -12.34
CA GLN A 280 -2.24 -17.85 -12.55
C GLN A 280 -1.60 -17.36 -13.85
N VAL A 281 -0.38 -16.85 -13.72
CA VAL A 281 0.45 -16.44 -14.85
C VAL A 281 0.98 -17.70 -15.54
N LYS A 282 0.66 -17.87 -16.83
CA LYS A 282 0.94 -19.11 -17.59
C LYS A 282 2.27 -19.12 -18.34
N ASP A 283 2.91 -17.97 -18.48
CA ASP A 283 4.22 -17.82 -19.14
C ASP A 283 5.30 -17.39 -18.16
N ASN A 284 6.57 -17.66 -18.48
CA ASN A 284 7.74 -17.16 -17.74
C ASN A 284 7.89 -15.62 -17.74
N ASN A 285 6.97 -14.92 -18.41
CA ASN A 285 6.81 -13.49 -18.21
C ASN A 285 6.05 -13.29 -16.90
N LEU A 286 6.69 -12.66 -15.90
CA LEU A 286 6.02 -12.24 -14.65
C LEU A 286 4.77 -11.36 -14.91
N PHE A 287 4.56 -10.92 -16.15
CA PHE A 287 3.49 -10.04 -16.60
C PHE A 287 2.71 -10.71 -17.73
N SER A 288 1.50 -11.19 -17.42
CA SER A 288 0.55 -11.64 -18.44
C SER A 288 -0.18 -10.43 -19.05
N PRO A 289 -0.28 -10.32 -20.40
CA PRO A 289 -1.09 -9.32 -21.08
C PRO A 289 -2.61 -9.43 -20.85
N GLU A 290 -3.10 -10.53 -20.25
CA GLU A 290 -4.53 -10.89 -20.26
C GLU A 290 -5.31 -10.50 -19.02
N ASP A 291 -4.81 -9.55 -18.23
CA ASP A 291 -5.45 -9.19 -16.98
C ASP A 291 -6.26 -7.89 -17.17
N ILE A 292 -7.28 -8.04 -18.02
CA ILE A 292 -8.21 -6.98 -18.44
C ILE A 292 -8.96 -6.35 -17.25
N ASP A 293 -9.07 -7.15 -16.20
CA ASP A 293 -9.80 -7.01 -14.95
C ASP A 293 -9.37 -5.80 -14.09
N SER A 294 -8.11 -5.35 -14.12
CA SER A 294 -7.64 -4.16 -13.37
C SER A 294 -7.69 -2.85 -14.15
N ARG A 295 -7.72 -2.91 -15.50
CA ARG A 295 -7.80 -1.72 -16.36
C ARG A 295 -9.13 -0.99 -16.20
N ILE A 296 -10.20 -1.74 -15.95
CA ILE A 296 -11.53 -1.23 -15.64
C ILE A 296 -11.49 -0.40 -14.34
N ILE A 297 -10.94 -0.95 -13.26
CA ILE A 297 -10.84 -0.25 -11.97
C ILE A 297 -9.96 0.99 -12.11
N TYR A 298 -8.82 0.87 -12.80
CA TYR A 298 -7.96 2.01 -13.09
C TYR A 298 -8.68 3.11 -13.89
N TYR A 299 -9.42 2.77 -14.94
CA TYR A 299 -10.22 3.74 -15.69
C TYR A 299 -11.23 4.44 -14.78
N ILE A 300 -11.87 3.72 -13.86
CA ILE A 300 -12.77 4.31 -12.87
C ILE A 300 -12.03 5.27 -11.94
N HIS A 301 -10.78 4.99 -11.56
CA HIS A 301 -9.93 5.91 -10.81
C HIS A 301 -9.45 7.10 -11.66
N LEU A 302 -9.11 6.93 -12.93
CA LEU A 302 -8.66 8.05 -13.76
C LEU A 302 -9.80 9.03 -14.03
N HIS A 303 -11.00 8.48 -14.25
CA HIS A 303 -12.20 9.23 -14.60
C HIS A 303 -13.16 9.39 -13.40
N PHE A 304 -12.68 9.22 -12.15
CA PHE A 304 -13.59 9.24 -11.00
C PHE A 304 -14.33 10.57 -10.87
N SER A 305 -13.72 11.69 -11.27
CA SER A 305 -14.30 13.03 -11.15
C SER A 305 -15.36 13.32 -12.23
N GLU A 306 -15.40 12.51 -13.28
CA GLU A 306 -16.31 12.65 -14.42
C GLU A 306 -17.64 11.93 -14.19
N ASP A 307 -18.65 12.19 -15.01
CA ASP A 307 -19.96 11.55 -14.91
C ASP A 307 -20.00 10.19 -15.63
N ILE A 308 -19.02 9.33 -15.34
CA ILE A 308 -18.93 8.00 -15.93
C ILE A 308 -19.99 7.04 -15.37
N THR A 309 -20.59 6.26 -16.25
CA THR A 309 -21.53 5.19 -15.91
C THR A 309 -20.93 3.81 -16.20
N LEU A 310 -21.54 2.75 -15.68
CA LEU A 310 -21.16 1.38 -16.01
C LEU A 310 -21.20 1.14 -17.53
N ALA A 311 -22.18 1.74 -18.23
CA ALA A 311 -22.32 1.65 -19.69
C ALA A 311 -21.14 2.29 -20.42
N ASP A 312 -20.65 3.43 -19.94
CA ASP A 312 -19.50 4.13 -20.53
C ASP A 312 -18.23 3.28 -20.38
N VAL A 313 -18.01 2.73 -19.18
CA VAL A 313 -16.87 1.83 -18.93
C VAL A 313 -17.01 0.53 -19.73
N ALA A 314 -18.22 -0.03 -19.83
CA ALA A 314 -18.46 -1.23 -20.63
C ALA A 314 -18.14 -0.97 -22.11
N LYS A 315 -18.54 0.19 -22.63
CA LYS A 315 -18.25 0.61 -24.01
C LYS A 315 -16.76 0.80 -24.26
N GLU A 316 -16.06 1.49 -23.35
CA GLU A 316 -14.61 1.73 -23.43
C GLU A 316 -13.82 0.42 -23.52
N PHE A 317 -14.20 -0.57 -22.72
CA PHE A 317 -13.54 -1.87 -22.66
C PHE A 317 -14.14 -2.92 -23.61
N HIS A 318 -15.07 -2.53 -24.48
CA HIS A 318 -15.78 -3.41 -25.41
C HIS A 318 -16.45 -4.63 -24.72
N TYR A 319 -17.01 -4.40 -23.53
CA TYR A 319 -17.78 -5.36 -22.76
C TYR A 319 -19.27 -5.06 -22.77
N ASN A 320 -20.06 -6.08 -22.45
CA ASN A 320 -21.44 -5.86 -22.05
C ASN A 320 -21.50 -5.48 -20.57
N GLU A 321 -22.49 -4.67 -20.20
CA GLU A 321 -22.63 -4.13 -18.84
C GLU A 321 -22.81 -5.21 -17.77
N ASN A 322 -23.51 -6.31 -18.08
CA ASN A 322 -23.74 -7.40 -17.13
C ASN A 322 -22.42 -8.09 -16.76
N TYR A 323 -21.61 -8.41 -17.76
CA TYR A 323 -20.28 -8.97 -17.58
C TYR A 323 -19.38 -8.04 -16.78
N LEU A 324 -19.41 -6.74 -17.07
CA LEU A 324 -18.64 -5.74 -16.32
C LEU A 324 -19.10 -5.62 -14.87
N SER A 325 -20.41 -5.61 -14.63
CA SER A 325 -20.98 -5.57 -13.29
C SER A 325 -20.59 -6.81 -12.47
N ASP A 326 -20.65 -7.99 -13.08
CA ASP A 326 -20.27 -9.24 -12.43
C ASP A 326 -18.77 -9.26 -12.10
N ILE A 327 -17.91 -8.75 -12.99
CA ILE A 327 -16.47 -8.59 -12.72
C ILE A 327 -16.26 -7.65 -11.54
N LEU A 328 -16.83 -6.45 -11.57
CA LEU A 328 -16.63 -5.44 -10.53
C LEU A 328 -17.10 -5.94 -9.16
N LYS A 329 -18.27 -6.59 -9.13
CA LYS A 329 -18.83 -7.15 -7.90
C LYS A 329 -18.01 -8.33 -7.38
N ALA A 330 -17.51 -9.18 -8.26
CA ALA A 330 -16.66 -10.31 -7.88
C ALA A 330 -15.29 -9.86 -7.33
N GLN A 331 -14.75 -8.74 -7.83
CA GLN A 331 -13.43 -8.24 -7.44
C GLN A 331 -13.47 -7.35 -6.19
N THR A 332 -14.43 -6.44 -6.13
CA THR A 332 -14.48 -5.39 -5.10
C THR A 332 -15.49 -5.71 -4.00
N GLY A 333 -16.38 -6.68 -4.23
CA GLY A 333 -17.53 -6.95 -3.36
C GLY A 333 -18.64 -5.91 -3.49
N GLN A 334 -18.52 -4.96 -4.42
CA GLN A 334 -19.38 -3.78 -4.53
C GLN A 334 -19.92 -3.60 -5.95
N SER A 335 -21.04 -2.91 -6.08
CA SER A 335 -21.50 -2.43 -7.39
C SER A 335 -20.59 -1.31 -7.91
N PHE A 336 -20.59 -1.09 -9.22
CA PHE A 336 -19.88 0.03 -9.86
C PHE A 336 -20.15 1.38 -9.18
N THR A 337 -21.42 1.65 -8.84
CA THR A 337 -21.82 2.92 -8.23
C THR A 337 -21.27 3.07 -6.80
N GLU A 338 -21.17 1.97 -6.05
CA GLU A 338 -20.58 1.97 -4.71
C GLU A 338 -19.08 2.17 -4.78
N LEU A 339 -18.40 1.44 -5.67
CA LEU A 339 -16.97 1.57 -5.92
C LEU A 339 -16.59 3.00 -6.32
N LEU A 340 -17.27 3.56 -7.32
CA LEU A 340 -17.03 4.93 -7.77
C LEU A 340 -17.24 5.94 -6.63
N ARG A 341 -18.29 5.77 -5.81
CA ARG A 341 -18.53 6.64 -4.65
C ARG A 341 -17.44 6.53 -3.59
N GLU A 342 -16.98 5.33 -3.30
CA GLU A 342 -15.90 5.10 -2.33
C GLU A 342 -14.61 5.80 -2.79
N ILE A 343 -14.21 5.60 -4.05
CA ILE A 343 -13.05 6.27 -4.66
C ILE A 343 -13.15 7.79 -4.51
N ARG A 344 -14.29 8.38 -4.90
CA ARG A 344 -14.54 9.83 -4.78
C ARG A 344 -14.43 10.33 -3.35
N ILE A 345 -14.92 9.55 -2.38
CA ILE A 345 -14.90 9.91 -0.96
C ILE A 345 -13.48 9.86 -0.40
N PHE A 346 -12.65 8.91 -0.81
CA PHE A 346 -11.23 8.88 -0.44
C PHE A 346 -10.45 10.07 -1.04
N HIS A 347 -10.67 10.41 -2.31
CA HIS A 347 -10.08 11.61 -2.91
C HIS A 347 -10.57 12.90 -2.21
N ALA A 348 -11.85 12.95 -1.81
CA ALA A 348 -12.38 14.07 -1.05
C ALA A 348 -11.75 14.19 0.33
N ALA A 349 -11.50 13.07 1.01
CA ALA A 349 -10.80 13.05 2.29
C ALA A 349 -9.38 13.62 2.14
N LYS A 350 -8.64 13.20 1.11
CA LYS A 350 -7.32 13.77 0.78
C LYS A 350 -7.40 15.29 0.59
N LEU A 351 -8.28 15.77 -0.28
CA LEU A 351 -8.44 17.21 -0.53
C LEU A 351 -8.89 18.00 0.70
N LEU A 352 -9.70 17.42 1.59
CA LEU A 352 -10.13 18.07 2.83
C LEU A 352 -8.96 18.31 3.80
N LEU A 353 -7.90 17.52 3.69
CA LEU A 353 -6.73 17.53 4.55
C LEU A 353 -5.56 18.33 3.95
N THR A 354 -5.41 18.27 2.63
CA THR A 354 -4.29 18.89 1.91
C THR A 354 -4.63 20.26 1.30
N THR A 355 -5.88 20.73 1.39
CA THR A 355 -6.31 22.01 0.83
C THR A 355 -7.27 22.75 1.74
N ASP A 356 -7.35 24.07 1.57
CA ASP A 356 -8.34 24.93 2.21
C ASP A 356 -9.61 25.15 1.37
N GLU A 357 -9.79 24.41 0.26
CA GLU A 357 -10.99 24.48 -0.58
C GLU A 357 -12.26 24.20 0.26
N SER A 358 -13.39 24.82 -0.07
CA SER A 358 -14.63 24.58 0.69
C SER A 358 -15.11 23.14 0.52
N VAL A 359 -15.79 22.60 1.54
CA VAL A 359 -16.38 21.26 1.52
C VAL A 359 -17.26 21.05 0.27
N THR A 360 -18.00 22.08 -0.12
CA THR A 360 -18.85 22.10 -1.31
C THR A 360 -18.04 22.00 -2.60
N GLN A 361 -16.97 22.80 -2.74
CA GLN A 361 -16.07 22.76 -3.91
C GLN A 361 -15.42 21.39 -4.06
N ILE A 362 -14.92 20.81 -2.97
CA ILE A 362 -14.31 19.47 -2.97
C ILE A 362 -15.33 18.42 -3.42
N GLY A 363 -16.56 18.47 -2.89
CA GLY A 363 -17.62 17.55 -3.30
C GLY A 363 -17.88 17.57 -4.82
N PHE A 364 -17.94 18.76 -5.43
CA PHE A 364 -18.08 18.88 -6.88
C PHE A 364 -16.80 18.44 -7.63
N LYS A 365 -15.62 18.81 -7.14
CA LYS A 365 -14.32 18.48 -7.73
C LYS A 365 -14.07 16.98 -7.82
N VAL A 366 -14.57 16.22 -6.84
CA VAL A 366 -14.50 14.76 -6.86
C VAL A 366 -15.69 14.10 -7.56
N GLY A 367 -16.52 14.84 -8.30
CA GLY A 367 -17.56 14.27 -9.16
C GLY A 367 -18.91 14.00 -8.47
N PHE A 368 -19.19 14.55 -7.29
CA PHE A 368 -20.56 14.52 -6.75
C PHE A 368 -21.41 15.65 -7.35
N LYS A 369 -22.56 15.28 -7.92
CA LYS A 369 -23.55 16.24 -8.46
C LYS A 369 -24.34 17.00 -7.38
N SER A 370 -24.33 16.52 -6.15
CA SER A 370 -25.08 17.10 -5.03
C SER A 370 -24.26 17.06 -3.76
N THR A 371 -24.14 18.22 -3.12
CA THR A 371 -23.49 18.39 -1.82
C THR A 371 -24.16 17.49 -0.76
N GLU A 372 -25.48 17.33 -0.77
CA GLU A 372 -26.19 16.48 0.18
C GLU A 372 -25.78 15.01 0.04
N THR A 373 -25.68 14.51 -1.20
CA THR A 373 -25.24 13.14 -1.48
C THR A 373 -23.79 12.93 -1.05
N PHE A 374 -22.93 13.90 -1.33
CA PHE A 374 -21.54 13.90 -0.87
C PHE A 374 -21.47 13.82 0.67
N LEU A 375 -22.11 14.74 1.38
CA LEU A 375 -22.09 14.81 2.84
C LEU A 375 -22.58 13.51 3.49
N ARG A 376 -23.68 12.94 2.98
CA ARG A 376 -24.24 11.67 3.47
C ARG A 376 -23.28 10.50 3.23
N THR A 377 -22.71 10.41 2.03
CA THR A 377 -21.80 9.32 1.65
C THR A 377 -20.50 9.41 2.45
N PHE A 378 -19.96 10.61 2.62
CA PHE A 378 -18.77 10.86 3.43
C PHE A 378 -19.00 10.47 4.89
N ARG A 379 -20.12 10.90 5.48
CA ARG A 379 -20.46 10.55 6.87
C ARG A 379 -20.67 9.04 7.04
N LYS A 380 -21.26 8.37 6.05
CA LYS A 380 -21.42 6.91 6.06
C LYS A 380 -20.05 6.20 6.08
N HIS A 381 -19.07 6.69 5.33
CA HIS A 381 -17.71 6.10 5.28
C HIS A 381 -16.88 6.44 6.52
N PHE A 382 -16.75 7.72 6.87
CA PHE A 382 -15.81 8.19 7.90
C PHE A 382 -16.43 8.37 9.29
N GLY A 383 -17.74 8.14 9.45
CA GLY A 383 -18.44 8.27 10.72
C GLY A 383 -18.61 9.72 11.22
N CYS A 384 -18.13 10.71 10.47
CA CYS A 384 -18.20 12.14 10.83
C CYS A 384 -18.42 13.01 9.58
N SER A 385 -18.74 14.30 9.77
CA SER A 385 -18.90 15.23 8.64
C SER A 385 -17.54 15.62 8.03
N PRO A 386 -17.45 15.98 6.73
CA PRO A 386 -16.23 16.54 6.14
C PRO A 386 -15.59 17.69 6.90
N SER A 387 -16.40 18.62 7.41
CA SER A 387 -15.93 19.75 8.22
C SER A 387 -15.36 19.28 9.55
N SER A 388 -16.01 18.32 10.21
CA SER A 388 -15.50 17.71 11.44
C SER A 388 -14.21 16.94 11.17
N PHE A 389 -14.15 16.21 10.06
CA PHE A 389 -12.97 15.45 9.63
C PHE A 389 -11.77 16.38 9.43
N ARG A 390 -11.93 17.46 8.67
CA ARG A 390 -10.92 18.53 8.49
C ARG A 390 -10.52 19.16 9.83
N ASN A 391 -11.50 19.54 10.65
CA ASN A 391 -11.22 20.23 11.91
C ASN A 391 -10.54 19.32 12.94
N ASN A 392 -10.85 18.03 12.96
CA ASN A 392 -10.20 17.07 13.85
C ASN A 392 -8.74 16.85 13.45
N ALA A 393 -8.45 16.77 12.14
CA ALA A 393 -7.08 16.73 11.65
C ALA A 393 -6.30 18.02 11.98
N LYS A 394 -6.95 19.19 11.92
CA LYS A 394 -6.34 20.47 12.33
C LYS A 394 -6.20 20.63 13.86
N LYS A 395 -7.07 19.99 14.66
CA LYS A 395 -7.11 20.09 16.13
C LYS A 395 -6.30 19.03 16.86
N GLN A 396 -5.90 17.95 16.19
CA GLN A 396 -4.88 17.04 16.68
C GLN A 396 -3.56 17.34 15.96
N PRO A 397 -2.79 18.36 16.38
CA PRO A 397 -1.36 18.16 16.32
C PRO A 397 -1.13 16.95 17.23
N TYR A 398 -0.74 15.81 16.67
CA TYR A 398 -0.26 14.69 17.47
C TYR A 398 0.90 15.23 18.32
N SER A 399 0.60 15.58 19.57
CA SER A 399 1.59 15.85 20.60
C SER A 399 2.11 14.49 21.02
N HIS A 400 3.32 14.13 20.59
CA HIS A 400 4.06 13.09 21.27
C HIS A 400 4.20 13.49 22.75
N PRO A 401 3.93 12.59 23.71
CA PRO A 401 4.65 12.62 24.96
C PRO A 401 6.12 12.37 24.62
N VAL A 402 6.98 13.27 25.08
CA VAL A 402 8.45 13.21 25.02
C VAL A 402 8.98 11.88 25.54
#